data_AF-A0A497JDV3-F1
#
_entry.id   AF-A0A497JDV3-F1
#
_cell.length_a   1.000
_cell.length_b   1.000
_cell.length_c   1.000
_cell.angle_alpha   90.00
_cell.angle_beta   90.00
_cell.angle_gamma   90.00
#
_symmetry.space_group_name_H-M   'P 1'
#
loop_
_entity.id
_entity.type
_entity.pdbx_description
1 polymer ?
#
loop_
_entity_poly.entity_id
_entity_poly.type
_entity_poly.pdbx_seq_one_letter_code
_entity_poly.pdbx_strand_id
1 'polypeptide(L)' 'MEPRYIFISGVVILLMTMFYLEKQLKKEEIFYLYSAISIALGLISVYTVARDIPSFQYFIAGAVICTLMAILYYEKD' A
#
# COMPACT_ATOMS: atom_id res chain seq x y z
N MET A 1 -9.14 19.34 -7.88
CA MET A 1 -8.03 18.68 -7.15
C MET A 1 -7.36 17.72 -8.10
N GLU A 2 -6.04 17.81 -8.29
CA GLU A 2 -5.34 16.82 -9.12
C GLU A 2 -5.37 15.44 -8.43
N PRO A 3 -5.54 14.33 -9.19
CA PRO A 3 -5.53 12.96 -8.66
C PRO A 3 -4.29 12.65 -7.80
N ARG A 4 -3.18 13.33 -8.12
CA ARG A 4 -1.90 13.24 -7.40
C ARG A 4 -2.02 13.65 -5.93
N TYR A 5 -2.77 14.71 -5.61
CA TYR A 5 -2.95 15.15 -4.22
C TYR A 5 -3.85 14.20 -3.43
N ILE A 6 -4.84 13.60 -4.08
CA ILE A 6 -5.71 12.57 -3.47
C ILE A 6 -4.88 11.32 -3.15
N PHE A 7 -3.98 10.93 -4.05
CA PHE A 7 -3.08 9.81 -3.81
C PHE A 7 -2.10 10.09 -2.65
N ILE A 8 -1.42 11.24 -2.66
CA ILE A 8 -0.47 11.61 -1.60
C ILE A 8 -1.17 11.68 -0.24
N SER A 9 -2.33 12.32 -0.15
CA SER A 9 -3.11 12.38 1.09
C SER A 9 -3.57 11.00 1.55
N GLY A 10 -4.01 10.13 0.63
CA GLY A 10 -4.34 8.75 0.93
C GLY A 10 -3.15 7.94 1.48
N VAL A 11 -1.96 8.10 0.89
CA VAL A 11 -0.72 7.45 1.35
C VAL A 11 -0.34 7.95 2.74
N VAL A 12 -0.41 9.26 3.00
CA VAL A 12 -0.09 9.83 4.32
C VAL A 12 -1.04 9.33 5.40
N ILE A 13 -2.34 9.28 5.11
CA ILE A 13 -3.34 8.73 6.03
C ILE A 13 -3.04 7.27 6.31
N LEU A 14 -2.79 6.48 5.26
CA LEU A 14 -2.47 5.05 5.40
C LEU A 14 -1.23 4.82 6.26
N LEU A 15 -0.15 5.57 6.03
CA LEU A 15 1.07 5.48 6.84
C LEU A 15 0.83 5.86 8.31
N MET A 16 0.05 6.92 8.58
CA MET A 16 -0.32 7.32 9.94
C MET A 16 -1.17 6.27 10.64
N THR A 17 -2.14 5.68 9.92
CA THR A 17 -2.96 4.58 10.44
C THR A 17 -2.10 3.36 10.75
N MET A 18 -1.17 2.99 9.87
CA MET A 18 -0.26 1.87 10.11
C MET A 18 0.67 2.11 11.30
N PHE A 19 1.25 3.30 11.41
CA PHE A 19 2.08 3.66 12.56
C PHE A 19 1.33 3.54 13.89
N TYR A 20 0.05 3.86 13.90
CA TYR A 20 -0.79 3.69 15.09
C TYR A 20 -1.13 2.21 15.34
N LEU A 21 -1.48 1.47 14.29
CA LEU A 21 -1.80 0.04 14.38
C LEU A 21 -0.60 -0.82 14.80
N GLU A 22 0.62 -0.45 14.42
CA GLU A 22 1.86 -1.10 14.85
C GLU A 22 2.03 -1.12 16.38
N LYS A 23 1.42 -0.17 17.11
CA LYS A 23 1.44 -0.15 18.57
C LYS A 23 0.42 -1.09 19.23
N GLN A 24 -0.51 -1.63 18.46
CA GLN A 24 -1.67 -2.37 18.98
C GLN A 24 -1.75 -3.80 18.44
N LEU A 25 -1.27 -4.03 17.22
CA LEU A 25 -1.35 -5.31 16.53
C LEU A 25 -0.06 -6.13 16.67
N LYS A 26 -0.18 -7.44 16.51
CA LYS A 26 0.97 -8.34 16.39
C LYS A 26 1.60 -8.19 15.00
N LYS A 27 2.89 -8.49 14.89
CA LYS A 27 3.63 -8.42 13.61
C LYS A 27 2.99 -9.24 12.50
N GLU A 28 2.45 -10.41 12.82
CA GLU A 28 1.72 -11.26 11.86
C GLU A 28 0.48 -10.55 11.28
N GLU A 29 -0.30 -9.86 12.12
CA GLU A 29 -1.49 -9.11 11.67
C GLU A 29 -1.08 -7.93 10.77
N ILE A 30 0.03 -7.27 11.11
CA ILE A 30 0.63 -6.18 10.32
C ILE A 30 1.12 -6.70 8.96
N PHE A 31 1.73 -7.90 8.93
CA PHE A 31 2.13 -8.57 7.69
C PHE A 31 0.95 -8.80 6.75
N TYR A 32 -0.15 -9.39 7.26
CA TYR A 32 -1.33 -9.63 6.43
C TYR A 32 -1.97 -8.33 5.93
N LEU A 33 -1.96 -7.29 6.76
CA LEU A 33 -2.52 -6.00 6.42
C LEU A 33 -1.74 -5.32 5.28
N TYR A 34 -0.41 -5.25 5.38
CA TYR A 34 0.43 -4.72 4.30
C TYR A 34 0.34 -5.58 3.03
N SER A 35 0.22 -6.89 3.17
CA SER A 35 0.03 -7.81 2.04
C SER A 35 -1.29 -7.56 1.30
N ALA A 36 -2.41 -7.41 2.04
CA ALA A 36 -3.71 -7.14 1.45
C ALA A 36 -3.74 -5.80 0.71
N ILE A 37 -3.13 -4.76 1.30
CA ILE A 37 -3.03 -3.44 0.67
C ILE A 37 -2.14 -3.48 -0.56
N SER A 38 -1.01 -4.19 -0.50
CA SER A 38 -0.14 -4.38 -1.67
C SER A 38 -0.88 -5.04 -2.83
N ILE A 39 -1.65 -6.11 -2.56
CA ILE A 39 -2.45 -6.80 -3.59
C ILE A 39 -3.48 -5.85 -4.19
N ALA A 40 -4.22 -5.09 -3.37
CA ALA A 40 -5.21 -4.14 -3.85
C ALA A 40 -4.58 -3.06 -4.75
N LEU A 41 -3.47 -2.47 -4.31
CA LEU A 41 -2.73 -1.46 -5.08
C LEU A 41 -2.12 -2.06 -6.36
N GLY A 42 -1.65 -3.30 -6.31
CA GLY A 42 -1.13 -4.04 -7.45
C GLY A 42 -2.22 -4.28 -8.50
N LEU A 43 -3.41 -4.72 -8.09
CA LEU A 43 -4.57 -4.91 -8.99
C LEU A 43 -5.02 -3.59 -9.63
N ILE A 44 -5.08 -2.52 -8.86
CA ILE A 44 -5.40 -1.18 -9.38
C ILE A 44 -4.33 -0.75 -10.39
N SER A 45 -3.06 -1.03 -10.12
CA SER A 45 -1.95 -0.71 -11.03
C SER A 45 -2.03 -1.50 -12.35
N VAL A 46 -2.33 -2.80 -12.29
CA VAL A 46 -2.53 -3.62 -13.50
C VAL A 46 -3.70 -3.08 -14.33
N TYR A 47 -4.81 -2.73 -13.67
CA TYR A 47 -5.99 -2.17 -14.34
C TYR A 47 -5.68 -0.83 -15.02
N THR A 48 -4.95 0.07 -14.35
CA THR A 48 -4.64 1.40 -14.90
C THR A 48 -3.65 1.34 -16.05
N VAL A 49 -2.69 0.42 -16.00
CA VAL A 49 -1.78 0.12 -17.13
C VAL A 49 -2.56 -0.48 -18.30
N ALA A 50 -3.43 -1.45 -18.07
CA ALA A 50 -4.23 -2.08 -19.13
C ALA A 50 -5.20 -1.11 -19.83
N ARG A 51 -5.55 0.00 -19.19
CA ARG A 51 -6.45 1.04 -19.71
C ARG A 51 -5.72 2.29 -20.21
N ASP A 52 -4.39 2.28 -20.25
CA ASP A 52 -3.55 3.45 -20.62
C ASP A 52 -3.96 4.74 -19.88
N ILE A 53 -4.13 4.64 -18.55
CA ILE A 53 -4.43 5.81 -17.69
C ILE A 53 -3.16 6.24 -16.95
N PRO A 54 -2.28 7.07 -17.57
CA PRO A 54 -0.95 7.41 -17.02
C PRO A 54 -1.04 8.14 -15.69
N SER A 55 -2.15 8.85 -15.46
CA SER A 55 -2.45 9.59 -14.25
C SER A 55 -2.60 8.71 -13.00
N PHE A 56 -2.44 7.39 -13.05
CA PHE A 56 -2.56 6.48 -11.90
C PHE A 56 -1.40 5.49 -11.75
N GLN A 57 -0.31 5.66 -12.51
CA GLN A 57 0.86 4.77 -12.43
C GLN A 57 1.57 4.82 -11.06
N TYR A 58 1.34 5.87 -10.25
CA TYR A 58 1.90 6.00 -8.91
C TYR A 58 1.39 4.94 -7.91
N PHE A 59 0.29 4.24 -8.20
CA PHE A 59 -0.14 3.09 -7.39
C PHE A 59 0.89 1.95 -7.41
N ILE A 60 1.71 1.85 -8.46
CA ILE A 60 2.80 0.85 -8.56
C ILE A 60 3.80 1.06 -7.41
N ALA A 61 4.24 2.31 -7.20
CA ALA A 61 5.17 2.64 -6.13
C ALA A 61 4.56 2.33 -4.74
N GLY A 62 3.28 2.62 -4.55
CA GLY A 62 2.56 2.28 -3.33
C GLY A 62 2.49 0.77 -3.07
N ALA A 63 2.19 -0.01 -4.10
CA ALA A 63 2.17 -1.48 -4.02
C ALA A 63 3.56 -2.02 -3.62
N VAL A 64 4.63 -1.53 -4.27
CA VAL A 64 6.01 -1.94 -3.96
C VAL A 64 6.38 -1.64 -2.51
N ILE A 65 6.09 -0.42 -2.02
CA ILE A 65 6.38 -0.05 -0.62
C ILE A 65 5.63 -0.97 0.35
N CYS A 66 4.34 -1.23 0.11
CA CYS A 66 3.55 -2.11 0.96
C CYS A 66 4.09 -3.55 0.94
N THR A 67 4.55 -4.05 -0.20
CA THR A 67 5.21 -5.37 -0.28
C THR A 67 6.49 -5.41 0.54
N LEU A 68 7.34 -4.38 0.46
CA LEU A 68 8.56 -4.32 1.25
C LEU A 68 8.26 -4.27 2.76
N MET A 69 7.24 -3.51 3.15
CA MET A 69 6.79 -3.46 4.55
C MET A 69 6.26 -4.82 5.01
N ALA A 70 5.45 -5.50 4.19
CA ALA A 70 5.02 -6.87 4.50
C ALA A 70 6.22 -7.78 4.74
N ILE A 71 7.22 -7.78 3.84
CA ILE A 71 8.43 -8.61 4.00
C ILE A 71 9.18 -8.29 5.30
N LEU A 72 9.26 -7.02 5.72
CA LEU A 72 9.91 -6.64 6.98
C LEU A 72 9.18 -7.16 8.23
N TYR A 73 7.85 -7.25 8.15
CA TYR A 73 7.00 -7.75 9.22
C TYR A 73 6.75 -9.26 9.14
N TYR A 74 7.25 -9.92 8.11
CA TYR A 74 7.19 -11.38 7.98
C TYR A 74 8.11 -12.01 9.02
N GLU A 75 7.54 -12.52 10.11
CA GLU A 75 8.23 -13.45 10.98
C GLU A 75 8.13 -14.84 10.36
N LYS A 76 9.29 -15.36 9.96
CA LYS A 76 9.42 -16.75 9.52
C LYS A 76 9.49 -17.59 10.79
N ASP A 77 8.44 -18.36 11.05
CA ASP A 77 8.45 -19.45 12.05
C ASP A 77 9.68 -20.36 11.88
#